data_AF-A0A940VVI4-F1
#
_entry.id   AF-A0A940VVI4-F1
#
_cell.length_a   1.000
_cell.length_b   1.000
_cell.length_c   1.000
_cell.angle_alpha   90.00
_cell.angle_beta   90.00
_cell.angle_gamma   90.00
#
_symmetry.space_group_name_H-M   'P 1'
#
loop_
_entity.id
_entity.type
_entity.pdbx_description
1 polymer ?
#
loop_
_entity_poly.entity_id
_entity_poly.type
_entity_poly.pdbx_seq_one_letter_code
_entity_poly.pdbx_strand_id
1 'polypeptide(L)'
;MVCGEEDKLIGVVTDGDIRRALLQGIPFDRDIAMICNKTPLVAREGVTRAEALRLMDTGRGFIVNQLPVVDYSGKLVDLILRSDLTGEELLPLSAVIMAGGGGTRLRPLTENVPKPMLNVSGKPILEHIINQLRGAGIRSITITTHYLGEQISTYFGDGRKFGVTIDYLAEEKPMGTGGALGLMNFTGETVLVMNGDILTQVNFRAMFDFHREHGADLTMGTRLYEFQVPFGVVECDDVTIRSLVEKPVQAFFVNAGIYFVQKPVLSHIPKEVSYNMTDLVQRLLAERGKVVSFPIREYWLDIGRVSDYNSVASEYGSSRDDGSRE
;
A
#
# COMPACT_ATOMS: atom_id res chain seq x y z
N MET A 1 6.92 20.98 -5.98
CA MET A 1 6.45 22.35 -5.70
C MET A 1 5.90 22.92 -6.99
N VAL A 2 4.86 23.75 -6.94
CA VAL A 2 4.33 24.44 -8.11
C VAL A 2 4.64 25.92 -7.94
N CYS A 3 5.47 26.46 -8.82
CA CYS A 3 5.86 27.86 -8.83
C CYS A 3 5.27 28.56 -10.05
N GLY A 4 4.83 29.80 -9.86
CA GLY A 4 4.40 30.70 -10.93
C GLY A 4 5.56 31.57 -11.43
N GLU A 5 5.21 32.75 -11.93
CA GLU A 5 6.19 33.77 -12.31
C GLU A 5 7.10 34.16 -11.13
N GLU A 6 8.36 34.48 -11.43
CA GLU A 6 9.39 34.90 -10.46
C GLU A 6 9.69 33.88 -9.33
N ASP A 7 9.41 32.59 -9.56
CA ASP A 7 9.55 31.49 -8.59
C ASP A 7 8.65 31.63 -7.34
N LYS A 8 7.55 32.40 -7.44
CA LYS A 8 6.56 32.48 -6.36
C LYS A 8 5.84 31.15 -6.19
N LEU A 9 5.80 30.66 -4.95
CA LEU A 9 5.09 29.42 -4.64
C LEU A 9 3.59 29.62 -4.82
N ILE A 10 2.99 28.92 -5.78
CA ILE A 10 1.54 28.96 -6.03
C ILE A 10 0.81 27.71 -5.53
N GLY A 11 1.55 26.65 -5.20
CA GLY A 11 0.99 25.47 -4.55
C GLY A 11 1.98 24.35 -4.31
N VAL A 12 1.51 23.31 -3.62
CA VAL A 12 2.23 22.06 -3.41
C VAL A 12 1.41 20.93 -4.02
N VAL A 13 2.09 20.03 -4.71
CA VAL A 13 1.49 18.77 -5.18
C VAL A 13 2.16 17.68 -4.38
N THR A 14 1.35 16.96 -3.62
CA THR A 14 1.76 15.78 -2.87
C THR A 14 1.35 14.51 -3.61
N ASP A 15 1.88 13.38 -3.17
CA ASP A 15 1.45 12.08 -3.68
C ASP A 15 -0.05 11.82 -3.43
N GLY A 16 -0.59 12.31 -2.30
CA GLY A 16 -2.03 12.29 -2.02
C GLY A 16 -2.86 13.06 -3.04
N ASP A 17 -2.39 14.22 -3.50
CA ASP A 17 -3.06 14.99 -4.56
C ASP A 17 -3.13 14.22 -5.87
N ILE A 18 -2.02 13.57 -6.25
CA ILE A 18 -1.98 12.77 -7.47
C ILE A 18 -2.90 11.55 -7.37
N ARG A 19 -2.95 10.89 -6.21
CA ARG A 19 -3.86 9.76 -5.97
C ARG A 19 -5.33 10.18 -6.01
N ARG A 20 -5.67 11.36 -5.47
CA ARG A 20 -7.03 11.93 -5.60
C ARG A 20 -7.38 12.21 -7.06
N ALA A 21 -6.46 12.80 -7.83
CA ALA A 21 -6.66 13.08 -9.25
C ALA A 21 -6.92 11.80 -10.06
N LEU A 22 -6.18 10.74 -9.77
CA LEU A 22 -6.39 9.41 -10.36
C LEU A 22 -7.78 8.84 -10.07
N LEU A 23 -8.24 8.92 -8.82
CA LEU A 23 -9.60 8.47 -8.45
C LEU A 23 -10.70 9.27 -9.15
N GLN A 24 -10.42 10.52 -9.51
CA GLN A 24 -11.33 11.39 -10.26
C GLN A 24 -11.23 11.22 -11.78
N GLY A 25 -10.31 10.36 -12.26
CA GLY A 25 -10.09 10.15 -13.70
C GLY A 25 -9.48 11.37 -14.41
N ILE A 26 -8.75 12.23 -13.69
CA ILE A 26 -8.09 13.39 -14.29
C ILE A 26 -6.92 12.91 -15.16
N PRO A 27 -6.87 13.27 -16.46
CA PRO A 27 -5.77 12.92 -17.35
C PRO A 27 -4.45 13.58 -16.93
N PHE A 28 -3.32 12.88 -17.14
CA PHE A 28 -1.99 13.36 -16.77
C PHE A 28 -1.38 14.42 -17.71
N ASP A 29 -2.04 14.72 -18.82
CA ASP A 29 -1.65 15.77 -19.77
C ASP A 29 -2.25 17.15 -19.39
N ARG A 30 -3.01 17.23 -18.31
CA ARG A 30 -3.59 18.46 -17.77
C ARG A 30 -2.59 19.24 -16.92
N ASP A 31 -2.85 20.54 -16.78
CA ASP A 31 -2.03 21.44 -15.97
C ASP A 31 -2.02 20.97 -14.50
N ILE A 32 -0.82 20.85 -13.94
CA ILE A 32 -0.60 20.40 -12.56
C ILE A 32 -1.24 21.35 -11.53
N ALA A 33 -1.45 22.62 -11.88
CA ALA A 33 -2.14 23.60 -11.05
C ALA A 33 -3.62 23.24 -10.78
N MET A 34 -4.19 22.31 -11.53
CA MET A 34 -5.54 21.79 -11.31
C MET A 34 -5.64 20.90 -10.07
N ILE A 35 -4.53 20.23 -9.70
CA ILE A 35 -4.53 19.23 -8.63
C ILE A 35 -3.71 19.67 -7.41
N CYS A 36 -3.02 20.81 -7.48
CA CYS A 36 -2.18 21.27 -6.39
C CYS A 36 -2.99 21.82 -5.20
N ASN A 37 -2.47 21.64 -4.00
CA ASN A 37 -2.91 22.40 -2.83
C ASN A 37 -2.40 23.84 -2.96
N LYS A 38 -3.32 24.76 -3.28
CA LYS A 38 -3.07 26.20 -3.44
C LYS A 38 -2.81 26.95 -2.13
N THR A 39 -3.12 26.31 -1.00
CA THR A 39 -2.86 26.85 0.33
C THR A 39 -1.99 25.87 1.11
N PRO A 40 -0.72 25.66 0.73
CA PRO A 40 0.15 24.78 1.48
C PRO A 40 0.51 25.38 2.85
N LEU A 41 0.88 24.54 3.80
CA LEU A 41 1.60 25.01 4.98
C LEU A 41 2.99 25.46 4.52
N VAL A 42 3.46 26.64 4.94
CA VAL A 42 4.77 27.20 4.55
C VAL A 42 5.53 27.68 5.78
N ALA A 43 6.85 27.65 5.71
CA ALA A 43 7.74 28.31 6.66
C ALA A 43 8.40 29.54 6.05
N ARG A 44 8.89 30.45 6.90
CA ARG A 44 9.72 31.59 6.48
C ARG A 44 11.19 31.21 6.48
N GLU A 45 11.96 31.88 5.62
CA GLU A 45 13.42 31.80 5.64
C GLU A 45 13.97 32.04 7.05
N GLY A 46 14.92 31.20 7.48
CA GLY A 46 15.46 31.22 8.85
C GLY A 46 14.69 30.42 9.89
N VAL A 47 13.66 29.65 9.49
CA VAL A 47 12.93 28.75 10.40
C VAL A 47 13.86 27.76 11.09
N THR A 48 13.68 27.58 12.39
CA THR A 48 14.47 26.60 13.14
C THR A 48 13.91 25.18 12.94
N ARG A 49 14.75 24.15 13.12
CA ARG A 49 14.30 22.73 13.09
C ARG A 49 13.12 22.46 14.01
N ALA A 50 13.12 23.01 15.22
CA ALA A 50 12.04 22.81 16.19
C ALA A 50 10.72 23.45 15.73
N GLU A 51 10.79 24.65 15.16
CA GLU A 51 9.61 25.33 14.61
C GLU A 51 9.08 24.64 13.36
N ALA A 52 9.96 24.19 12.47
CA ALA A 52 9.59 23.43 11.28
C ALA A 52 8.85 22.14 11.66
N LEU A 53 9.38 21.37 12.63
CA LEU A 53 8.71 20.18 13.16
C LEU A 53 7.34 20.51 13.75
N ARG A 54 7.26 21.54 14.61
CA ARG A 54 5.99 21.95 15.22
C ARG A 54 4.95 22.32 14.15
N LEU A 55 5.34 23.09 13.14
CA LEU A 55 4.48 23.45 12.02
C LEU A 55 3.99 22.18 11.31
N MET A 56 4.90 21.27 10.96
CA MET A 56 4.57 20.01 10.29
C MET A 56 3.61 19.13 11.10
N ASP A 57 3.75 19.08 12.43
CA ASP A 57 2.94 18.21 13.29
C ASP A 57 1.56 18.77 13.62
N THR A 58 1.42 20.10 13.69
CA THR A 58 0.20 20.73 14.23
C THR A 58 -0.49 21.69 13.27
N GLY A 59 0.16 22.08 12.18
CA GLY A 59 -0.30 23.16 11.29
C GLY A 59 -1.54 22.83 10.45
N ARG A 60 -1.94 21.56 10.34
CA ARG A 60 -3.07 21.13 9.47
C ARG A 60 -4.03 20.13 10.11
N GLY A 61 -3.90 19.81 11.40
CA GLY A 61 -4.68 18.75 12.05
C GLY A 61 -4.27 17.33 11.63
N PHE A 62 -3.28 17.21 10.74
CA PHE A 62 -2.59 16.00 10.33
C PHE A 62 -1.11 16.33 10.09
N ILE A 63 -0.27 15.29 10.01
CA ILE A 63 1.18 15.43 9.81
C ILE A 63 1.47 15.86 8.37
N VAL A 64 2.27 16.91 8.21
CA VAL A 64 2.77 17.40 6.92
C VAL A 64 4.23 16.96 6.75
N ASN A 65 4.51 16.19 5.69
CA ASN A 65 5.85 15.65 5.46
C ASN A 65 6.79 16.59 4.68
N GLN A 66 6.25 17.63 4.07
CA GLN A 66 6.96 18.53 3.16
C GLN A 66 6.59 19.98 3.52
N LEU A 67 7.58 20.76 3.93
CA LEU A 67 7.38 22.17 4.32
C LEU A 67 8.19 23.08 3.39
N PRO A 68 7.54 23.72 2.40
CA PRO A 68 8.16 24.75 1.59
C PRO A 68 8.58 25.93 2.47
N VAL A 69 9.77 26.46 2.21
CA VAL A 69 10.30 27.66 2.85
C VAL A 69 10.26 28.79 1.84
N VAL A 70 9.66 29.92 2.23
CA VAL A 70 9.53 31.10 1.38
C VAL A 70 10.21 32.32 2.00
N ASP A 71 10.73 33.21 1.16
CA ASP A 71 11.24 34.52 1.57
C ASP A 71 10.09 35.48 1.96
N TYR A 72 10.38 36.75 2.21
CA TYR A 72 9.37 37.76 2.50
C TYR A 72 8.45 38.10 1.30
N SER A 73 8.93 37.90 0.07
CA SER A 73 8.20 38.17 -1.18
C SER A 73 7.27 37.01 -1.61
N GLY A 74 7.37 35.86 -0.95
CA GLY A 74 6.62 34.64 -1.27
C GLY A 74 7.33 33.73 -2.29
N LYS A 75 8.59 34.03 -2.61
CA LYS A 75 9.43 33.20 -3.46
C LYS A 75 9.86 31.93 -2.72
N LEU A 76 9.79 30.78 -3.39
CA LEU A 76 10.29 29.53 -2.85
C LEU A 76 11.83 29.57 -2.75
N VAL A 77 12.37 29.33 -1.56
CA VAL A 77 13.82 29.34 -1.31
C VAL A 77 14.38 28.00 -0.84
N ASP A 78 13.56 27.17 -0.18
CA ASP A 78 13.99 25.85 0.29
C ASP A 78 12.79 24.88 0.49
N LEU A 79 13.06 23.60 0.70
CA LEU A 79 12.09 22.57 1.04
C LEU A 79 12.64 21.71 2.19
N ILE A 80 11.97 21.76 3.33
CA ILE A 80 12.32 20.91 4.47
C ILE A 80 11.46 19.64 4.42
N LEU A 81 12.11 18.47 4.39
CA LEU A 81 11.44 17.19 4.54
C LEU A 81 11.42 16.79 6.02
N ARG A 82 10.26 16.31 6.49
CA ARG A 82 10.13 15.84 7.87
C ARG A 82 11.12 14.73 8.20
N SER A 83 11.35 13.81 7.27
CA SER A 83 12.29 12.69 7.42
C SER A 83 13.69 13.12 7.81
N ASP A 84 14.14 14.26 7.28
CA ASP A 84 15.47 14.81 7.53
C ASP A 84 15.57 15.39 8.94
N LEU A 85 14.41 15.73 9.52
CA LEU A 85 14.30 16.25 10.87
C LEU A 85 14.06 15.16 11.93
N THR A 86 13.38 14.05 11.63
CA THR A 86 12.95 13.07 12.65
C THR A 86 13.74 11.76 12.68
N GLY A 87 14.54 11.44 11.65
CA GLY A 87 15.24 10.15 11.55
C GLY A 87 14.29 8.98 11.27
N GLU A 88 14.71 7.73 11.55
CA GLU A 88 13.84 6.55 11.38
C GLU A 88 12.69 6.55 12.41
N GLU A 89 11.55 7.14 12.02
CA GLU A 89 10.34 7.16 12.85
C GLU A 89 9.65 5.80 12.81
N LEU A 90 9.49 5.15 13.97
CA LEU A 90 8.72 3.92 14.06
C LEU A 90 7.22 4.24 13.92
N LEU A 91 6.51 3.43 13.14
CA LEU A 91 5.06 3.55 13.08
C LEU A 91 4.44 2.83 14.28
N PRO A 92 3.55 3.47 15.06
CA PRO A 92 2.95 2.88 16.25
C PRO A 92 1.80 1.92 15.88
N LEU A 93 2.07 0.96 15.02
CA LEU A 93 1.09 0.00 14.48
C LEU A 93 1.67 -1.40 14.36
N SER A 94 0.77 -2.38 14.34
CA SER A 94 1.10 -3.78 14.07
C SER A 94 0.79 -4.13 12.61
N ALA A 95 1.58 -5.01 12.01
CA ALA A 95 1.26 -5.61 10.71
C ALA A 95 0.84 -7.07 10.88
N VAL A 96 -0.12 -7.51 10.07
CA VAL A 96 -0.53 -8.91 9.92
C VAL A 96 -0.26 -9.33 8.49
N ILE A 97 0.53 -10.38 8.34
CA ILE A 97 0.80 -11.01 7.05
C ILE A 97 0.00 -12.31 6.97
N MET A 98 -0.83 -12.42 5.95
CA MET A 98 -1.68 -13.58 5.75
C MET A 98 -0.98 -14.66 4.94
N ALA A 99 -0.47 -15.67 5.63
CA ALA A 99 0.36 -16.73 5.07
C ALA A 99 -0.24 -18.13 5.25
N GLY A 100 -1.53 -18.24 5.62
CA GLY A 100 -2.25 -19.51 5.79
C GLY A 100 -2.73 -20.21 4.50
N GLY A 101 -2.58 -19.57 3.33
CA GLY A 101 -3.08 -20.12 2.06
C GLY A 101 -2.29 -21.34 1.56
N GLY A 102 -2.99 -22.42 1.16
CA GLY A 102 -2.36 -23.66 0.69
C GLY A 102 -1.66 -23.62 -0.68
N GLY A 103 -1.71 -22.49 -1.41
CA GLY A 103 -0.93 -22.27 -2.63
C GLY A 103 -1.19 -23.26 -3.78
N THR A 104 -2.34 -23.94 -3.84
CA THR A 104 -2.60 -25.07 -4.74
C THR A 104 -2.45 -24.73 -6.24
N ARG A 105 -2.74 -23.48 -6.62
CA ARG A 105 -2.61 -22.96 -7.99
C ARG A 105 -1.16 -22.84 -8.49
N LEU A 106 -0.19 -22.94 -7.59
CA LEU A 106 1.25 -22.87 -7.88
C LEU A 106 1.94 -24.24 -7.88
N ARG A 107 1.19 -25.33 -7.71
CA ARG A 107 1.78 -26.68 -7.78
C ARG A 107 2.43 -26.90 -9.16
N PRO A 108 3.61 -27.55 -9.22
CA PRO A 108 4.28 -28.27 -8.14
C PRO A 108 5.18 -27.41 -7.22
N LEU A 109 5.36 -26.11 -7.48
CA LEU A 109 6.27 -25.24 -6.69
C LEU A 109 5.93 -25.22 -5.20
N THR A 110 4.64 -25.32 -4.86
CA THR A 110 4.13 -25.24 -3.49
C THR A 110 3.82 -26.60 -2.85
N GLU A 111 4.31 -27.70 -3.45
CA GLU A 111 4.05 -29.05 -2.92
C GLU A 111 4.80 -29.32 -1.62
N ASN A 112 6.03 -28.83 -1.50
CA ASN A 112 6.88 -29.03 -0.31
C ASN A 112 7.36 -27.72 0.32
N VAL A 113 6.96 -26.58 -0.24
CA VAL A 113 7.39 -25.24 0.19
C VAL A 113 6.15 -24.36 0.32
N PRO A 114 5.93 -23.69 1.47
CA PRO A 114 4.84 -22.71 1.60
C PRO A 114 4.96 -21.63 0.52
N LYS A 115 3.83 -21.17 -0.03
CA LYS A 115 3.83 -20.08 -1.03
C LYS A 115 4.66 -18.85 -0.61
N PRO A 116 4.54 -18.32 0.63
CA PRO A 116 5.36 -17.18 1.07
C PRO A 116 6.87 -17.46 1.16
N MET A 117 7.27 -18.75 1.13
CA MET A 117 8.66 -19.19 1.17
C MET A 117 9.28 -19.41 -0.22
N LEU A 118 8.50 -19.25 -1.31
CA LEU A 118 9.04 -19.33 -2.66
C LEU A 118 10.11 -18.25 -2.86
N ASN A 119 11.18 -18.63 -3.57
CA ASN A 119 12.39 -17.81 -3.69
C ASN A 119 12.27 -16.82 -4.85
N VAL A 120 12.41 -15.54 -4.53
CA VAL A 120 12.54 -14.46 -5.50
C VAL A 120 13.88 -13.77 -5.26
N SER A 121 14.76 -13.81 -6.24
CA SER A 121 16.05 -13.07 -6.21
C SER A 121 16.97 -13.47 -5.05
N GLY A 122 16.93 -14.74 -4.67
CA GLY A 122 17.75 -15.30 -3.59
C GLY A 122 17.10 -15.23 -2.20
N LYS A 123 15.88 -14.70 -2.08
CA LYS A 123 15.17 -14.53 -0.80
C LYS A 123 13.71 -15.00 -0.88
N PRO A 124 13.11 -15.53 0.20
CA PRO A 124 11.68 -15.77 0.26
C PRO A 124 10.85 -14.52 -0.04
N ILE A 125 9.68 -14.67 -0.68
CA ILE A 125 8.68 -13.58 -0.84
C ILE A 125 8.41 -12.88 0.50
N LEU A 126 8.20 -13.67 1.56
CA LEU A 126 7.94 -13.17 2.90
C LEU A 126 9.11 -12.35 3.49
N GLU A 127 10.35 -12.64 3.11
CA GLU A 127 11.50 -11.84 3.54
C GLU A 127 11.49 -10.46 2.86
N HIS A 128 11.11 -10.38 1.58
CA HIS A 128 10.94 -9.09 0.89
C HIS A 128 9.89 -8.23 1.58
N ILE A 129 8.75 -8.83 1.93
CA ILE A 129 7.66 -8.16 2.66
C ILE A 129 8.17 -7.64 4.02
N ILE A 130 8.81 -8.49 4.83
CA ILE A 130 9.32 -8.09 6.17
C ILE A 130 10.35 -6.96 6.06
N ASN A 131 11.27 -7.03 5.09
CA ASN A 131 12.25 -5.98 4.87
C ASN A 131 11.60 -4.65 4.50
N GLN A 132 10.56 -4.67 3.65
CA GLN A 132 9.80 -3.48 3.26
C GLN A 132 9.04 -2.88 4.46
N LEU A 133 8.36 -3.72 5.25
CA LEU A 133 7.65 -3.30 6.46
C LEU A 133 8.59 -2.63 7.45
N ARG A 134 9.76 -3.24 7.72
CA ARG A 134 10.76 -2.62 8.60
C ARG A 134 11.26 -1.29 8.04
N GLY A 135 11.47 -1.18 6.72
CA GLY A 135 11.90 0.05 6.06
C GLY A 135 10.86 1.17 6.21
N ALA A 136 9.58 0.80 6.27
CA ALA A 136 8.50 1.71 6.60
C ALA A 136 8.40 2.06 8.10
N GLY A 137 9.25 1.49 8.96
CA GLY A 137 9.22 1.70 10.41
C GLY A 137 8.25 0.78 11.16
N ILE A 138 7.71 -0.25 10.51
CA ILE A 138 6.77 -1.22 11.11
C ILE A 138 7.58 -2.39 11.67
N ARG A 139 7.56 -2.56 12.99
CA ARG A 139 8.42 -3.54 13.69
C ARG A 139 7.67 -4.67 14.35
N SER A 140 6.39 -4.49 14.70
CA SER A 140 5.54 -5.56 15.24
C SER A 140 4.80 -6.24 14.10
N ILE A 141 5.09 -7.52 13.88
CA ILE A 141 4.53 -8.31 12.78
C ILE A 141 3.92 -9.59 13.37
N THR A 142 2.70 -9.91 12.96
CA THR A 142 2.09 -11.22 13.19
C THR A 142 1.93 -11.94 11.86
N ILE A 143 2.35 -13.19 11.78
CA ILE A 143 2.25 -14.02 10.59
C ILE A 143 1.24 -15.12 10.87
N THR A 144 0.15 -15.15 10.09
CA THR A 144 -0.79 -16.29 10.15
C THR A 144 -0.23 -17.43 9.34
N THR A 145 -0.22 -18.63 9.91
CA THR A 145 0.33 -19.81 9.26
C THR A 145 -0.68 -20.94 9.29
N HIS A 146 -0.61 -21.81 8.29
CA HIS A 146 -1.37 -23.05 8.26
C HIS A 146 -0.47 -24.16 7.69
N TYR A 147 -0.72 -24.58 6.46
CA TYR A 147 0.05 -25.59 5.76
C TYR A 147 1.55 -25.25 5.76
N LEU A 148 2.38 -26.17 6.26
CA LEU A 148 3.84 -26.04 6.36
C LEU A 148 4.31 -24.82 7.20
N GLY A 149 3.50 -24.35 8.14
CA GLY A 149 3.81 -23.18 8.98
C GLY A 149 5.12 -23.27 9.75
N GLU A 150 5.55 -24.48 10.13
CA GLU A 150 6.82 -24.70 10.84
C GLU A 150 8.03 -24.22 10.03
N GLN A 151 8.03 -24.39 8.69
CA GLN A 151 9.11 -23.90 7.84
C GLN A 151 9.24 -22.37 7.90
N ILE A 152 8.11 -21.68 7.99
CA ILE A 152 8.07 -20.22 8.14
C ILE A 152 8.66 -19.84 9.51
N SER A 153 8.17 -20.42 10.60
CA SER A 153 8.65 -20.09 11.94
C SER A 153 10.12 -20.45 12.16
N THR A 154 10.60 -21.56 11.60
CA THR A 154 12.01 -21.97 11.69
C THR A 154 12.90 -21.01 10.89
N TYR A 155 12.48 -20.57 9.70
CA TYR A 155 13.25 -19.61 8.92
C TYR A 155 13.26 -18.23 9.57
N PHE A 156 12.12 -17.72 10.03
CA PHE A 156 12.03 -16.33 10.48
C PHE A 156 12.33 -16.13 11.97
N GLY A 157 12.17 -17.18 12.80
CA GLY A 157 12.34 -17.10 14.25
C GLY A 157 11.43 -16.03 14.85
N ASP A 158 11.91 -15.34 15.88
CA ASP A 158 11.20 -14.18 16.46
C ASP A 158 11.42 -12.86 15.69
N GLY A 159 12.05 -12.91 14.51
CA GLY A 159 12.28 -11.74 13.67
C GLY A 159 13.51 -10.89 14.02
N ARG A 160 14.21 -11.15 15.15
CA ARG A 160 15.34 -10.32 15.58
C ARG A 160 16.42 -10.16 14.52
N LYS A 161 16.71 -11.23 13.76
CA LYS A 161 17.70 -11.20 12.66
C LYS A 161 17.31 -10.27 11.50
N PHE A 162 16.05 -9.89 11.39
CA PHE A 162 15.54 -8.96 10.37
C PHE A 162 15.31 -7.55 10.94
N GLY A 163 15.53 -7.33 12.23
CA GLY A 163 15.26 -6.06 12.90
C GLY A 163 13.78 -5.78 13.12
N VAL A 164 12.98 -6.83 13.37
CA VAL A 164 11.54 -6.77 13.69
C VAL A 164 11.24 -7.76 14.83
N THR A 165 10.01 -7.72 15.35
CA THR A 165 9.44 -8.73 16.23
C THR A 165 8.35 -9.47 15.48
N ILE A 166 8.42 -10.80 15.46
CA ILE A 166 7.47 -11.66 14.76
C ILE A 166 6.77 -12.59 15.74
N ASP A 167 5.45 -12.50 15.76
CA ASP A 167 4.55 -13.48 16.38
C ASP A 167 3.90 -14.36 15.30
N TYR A 168 3.50 -15.58 15.69
CA TYR A 168 2.84 -16.52 14.79
C TYR A 168 1.47 -16.91 15.32
N LEU A 169 0.47 -16.91 14.43
CA LEU A 169 -0.84 -17.47 14.71
C LEU A 169 -1.08 -18.66 13.77
N ALA A 170 -1.03 -19.86 14.31
CA ALA A 170 -1.36 -21.07 13.57
C ALA A 170 -2.88 -21.24 13.47
N GLU A 171 -3.38 -21.29 12.24
CA GLU A 171 -4.78 -21.61 11.95
C GLU A 171 -4.96 -23.13 11.92
N GLU A 172 -5.88 -23.68 12.73
CA GLU A 172 -6.21 -25.11 12.67
C GLU A 172 -6.92 -25.48 11.35
N LYS A 173 -7.69 -24.54 10.80
CA LYS A 173 -8.44 -24.64 9.55
C LYS A 173 -8.36 -23.31 8.82
N PRO A 174 -8.42 -23.28 7.47
CA PRO A 174 -8.40 -22.01 6.74
C PRO A 174 -9.52 -21.06 7.18
N MET A 175 -9.16 -19.91 7.77
CA MET A 175 -10.10 -18.92 8.31
C MET A 175 -10.40 -17.76 7.34
N GLY A 176 -10.07 -17.92 6.05
CA GLY A 176 -10.23 -16.86 5.05
C GLY A 176 -9.18 -15.75 5.20
N THR A 177 -9.39 -14.64 4.51
CA THR A 177 -8.43 -13.50 4.49
C THR A 177 -8.64 -12.52 5.65
N GLY A 178 -9.41 -12.86 6.68
CA GLY A 178 -9.69 -11.94 7.78
C GLY A 178 -10.08 -12.63 9.08
N GLY A 179 -10.53 -13.89 9.06
CA GLY A 179 -11.02 -14.58 10.25
C GLY A 179 -9.98 -14.68 11.36
N ALA A 180 -8.71 -14.89 11.02
CA ALA A 180 -7.61 -14.96 11.98
C ALA A 180 -7.41 -13.64 12.78
N LEU A 181 -7.79 -12.49 12.21
CA LEU A 181 -7.69 -11.19 12.88
C LEU A 181 -8.57 -11.10 14.13
N GLY A 182 -9.71 -11.83 14.16
CA GLY A 182 -10.61 -11.87 15.32
C GLY A 182 -10.04 -12.58 16.55
N LEU A 183 -8.90 -13.28 16.39
CA LEU A 183 -8.21 -14.01 17.46
C LEU A 183 -7.00 -13.24 18.01
N MET A 184 -6.62 -12.12 17.39
CA MET A 184 -5.38 -11.42 17.68
C MET A 184 -5.59 -10.23 18.62
N ASN A 185 -4.53 -9.89 19.35
CA ASN A 185 -4.42 -8.62 20.07
C ASN A 185 -3.40 -7.73 19.34
N PHE A 186 -3.80 -6.49 19.06
CA PHE A 186 -2.96 -5.56 18.30
C PHE A 186 -2.36 -4.49 19.20
N THR A 187 -1.10 -4.16 18.94
CA THR A 187 -0.45 -2.95 19.44
C THR A 187 -0.79 -1.77 18.52
N GLY A 188 -1.16 -0.64 19.09
CA GLY A 188 -1.63 0.54 18.34
C GLY A 188 -3.13 0.56 18.05
N GLU A 189 -3.58 1.70 17.50
CA GLU A 189 -4.97 1.92 17.09
C GLU A 189 -5.26 1.43 15.68
N THR A 190 -4.24 1.34 14.83
CA THR A 190 -4.37 0.91 13.43
C THR A 190 -3.55 -0.35 13.18
N VAL A 191 -4.04 -1.21 12.30
CA VAL A 191 -3.40 -2.47 11.91
C VAL A 191 -3.21 -2.47 10.39
N LEU A 192 -2.00 -2.77 9.94
CA LEU A 192 -1.75 -3.12 8.54
C LEU A 192 -2.08 -4.59 8.34
N VAL A 193 -2.92 -4.93 7.37
CA VAL A 193 -3.22 -6.31 6.99
C VAL A 193 -2.82 -6.49 5.53
N MET A 194 -2.04 -7.51 5.20
CA MET A 194 -1.68 -7.79 3.82
C MET A 194 -1.55 -9.28 3.52
N ASN A 195 -1.84 -9.68 2.28
CA ASN A 195 -1.58 -11.06 1.86
C ASN A 195 -0.06 -11.33 1.81
N GLY A 196 0.37 -12.52 2.22
CA GLY A 196 1.78 -12.94 2.27
C GLY A 196 2.39 -13.34 0.93
N ASP A 197 1.66 -13.14 -0.16
CA ASP A 197 2.03 -13.47 -1.54
C ASP A 197 2.13 -12.25 -2.47
N ILE A 198 2.02 -11.05 -1.91
CA ILE A 198 2.11 -9.81 -2.65
C ILE A 198 3.56 -9.31 -2.62
N LEU A 199 4.19 -9.26 -3.79
CA LEU A 199 5.40 -8.45 -3.97
C LEU A 199 5.00 -7.03 -4.34
N THR A 200 5.52 -6.06 -3.61
CA THR A 200 5.08 -4.67 -3.76
C THR A 200 6.19 -3.69 -3.43
N GLN A 201 6.08 -2.49 -3.98
CA GLN A 201 6.86 -1.30 -3.62
C GLN A 201 5.97 -0.18 -3.05
N VAL A 202 4.76 -0.53 -2.60
CA VAL A 202 3.85 0.41 -1.92
C VAL A 202 4.58 1.15 -0.81
N ASN A 203 4.41 2.48 -0.80
CA ASN A 203 4.86 3.31 0.29
C ASN A 203 3.86 3.21 1.46
N PHE A 204 4.13 2.29 2.41
CA PHE A 204 3.25 2.07 3.57
C PHE A 204 3.10 3.30 4.47
N ARG A 205 4.11 4.18 4.55
CA ARG A 205 3.99 5.45 5.29
C ARG A 205 2.98 6.37 4.61
N ALA A 206 3.09 6.55 3.30
CA ALA A 206 2.14 7.36 2.53
C ALA A 206 0.71 6.81 2.62
N MET A 207 0.54 5.48 2.57
CA MET A 207 -0.76 4.85 2.72
C MET A 207 -1.32 5.02 4.15
N PHE A 208 -0.48 4.97 5.18
CA PHE A 208 -0.88 5.22 6.57
C PHE A 208 -1.25 6.69 6.80
N ASP A 209 -0.46 7.63 6.29
CA ASP A 209 -0.75 9.06 6.35
C ASP A 209 -2.08 9.36 5.64
N PHE A 210 -2.29 8.79 4.46
CA PHE A 210 -3.54 8.91 3.72
C PHE A 210 -4.74 8.34 4.51
N HIS A 211 -4.57 7.20 5.17
CA HIS A 211 -5.58 6.63 6.06
C HIS A 211 -5.98 7.58 7.20
N ARG A 212 -4.99 8.25 7.82
CA ARG A 212 -5.21 9.23 8.90
C ARG A 212 -5.80 10.55 8.41
N GLU A 213 -5.28 11.10 7.31
CA GLU A 213 -5.79 12.34 6.67
C GLU A 213 -7.28 12.21 6.37
N HIS A 214 -7.71 11.03 5.93
CA HIS A 214 -9.10 10.75 5.64
C HIS A 214 -9.88 10.25 6.86
N GLY A 215 -9.28 10.07 8.03
CA GLY A 215 -9.96 9.51 9.22
C GLY A 215 -10.73 8.22 8.90
N ALA A 216 -10.15 7.36 8.07
CA ALA A 216 -10.82 6.18 7.54
C ALA A 216 -10.94 5.09 8.61
N ASP A 217 -12.06 4.36 8.60
CA ASP A 217 -12.23 3.13 9.37
C ASP A 217 -11.40 1.99 8.75
N LEU A 218 -11.35 1.99 7.41
CA LEU A 218 -10.55 1.05 6.62
C LEU A 218 -10.05 1.75 5.34
N THR A 219 -8.76 1.64 5.07
CA THR A 219 -8.18 2.02 3.77
C THR A 219 -7.77 0.77 3.02
N MET A 220 -8.33 0.57 1.82
CA MET A 220 -7.98 -0.53 0.92
C MET A 220 -7.00 -0.05 -0.14
N GLY A 221 -5.87 -0.73 -0.28
CA GLY A 221 -5.00 -0.57 -1.44
C GLY A 221 -5.72 -1.10 -2.68
N THR A 222 -5.79 -0.28 -3.74
CA THR A 222 -6.41 -0.67 -5.00
C THR A 222 -5.42 -0.52 -6.14
N ARG A 223 -5.52 -1.37 -7.16
CA ARG A 223 -4.68 -1.31 -8.36
C ARG A 223 -5.54 -1.06 -9.58
N LEU A 224 -5.10 -0.15 -10.46
CA LEU A 224 -5.73 0.00 -11.77
C LEU A 224 -5.39 -1.23 -12.62
N TYR A 225 -6.42 -1.95 -13.03
CA TYR A 225 -6.35 -3.11 -13.90
C TYR A 225 -6.98 -2.75 -15.25
N GLU A 226 -6.18 -2.78 -16.30
CA GLU A 226 -6.61 -2.49 -17.66
C GLU A 226 -6.72 -3.79 -18.45
N PHE A 227 -7.88 -3.99 -19.07
CA PHE A 227 -8.15 -5.11 -19.95
C PHE A 227 -8.52 -4.60 -21.34
N GLN A 228 -7.69 -4.91 -22.32
CA GLN A 228 -8.01 -4.64 -23.72
C GLN A 228 -8.77 -5.84 -24.30
N VAL A 229 -9.97 -5.58 -24.80
CA VAL A 229 -10.66 -6.56 -25.64
C VAL A 229 -9.92 -6.60 -26.98
N PRO A 230 -9.39 -7.75 -27.45
CA PRO A 230 -8.60 -7.78 -28.69
C PRO A 230 -9.45 -7.73 -29.98
N PHE A 231 -10.71 -7.29 -29.87
CA PHE A 231 -11.71 -7.26 -30.93
C PHE A 231 -12.54 -5.96 -30.87
N GLY A 232 -13.29 -5.68 -31.93
CA GLY A 232 -14.36 -4.70 -31.91
C GLY A 232 -15.50 -5.09 -30.97
N VAL A 233 -15.77 -4.25 -29.97
CA VAL A 233 -16.93 -4.40 -29.08
C VAL A 233 -18.10 -3.64 -29.68
N VAL A 234 -19.20 -4.34 -29.88
CA VAL A 234 -20.44 -3.82 -30.46
C VAL A 234 -21.49 -3.74 -29.37
N GLU A 235 -22.13 -2.58 -29.21
CA GLU A 235 -23.36 -2.46 -28.44
C GLU A 235 -24.55 -2.54 -29.39
N CYS A 236 -25.50 -3.43 -29.09
CA CYS A 236 -26.70 -3.64 -29.87
C CYS A 236 -27.95 -3.27 -29.06
N ASP A 237 -28.94 -2.73 -29.76
CA ASP A 237 -30.32 -2.63 -29.29
C ASP A 237 -31.18 -3.53 -30.18
N ASP A 238 -31.54 -4.71 -29.65
CA ASP A 238 -32.06 -5.85 -30.39
C ASP A 238 -31.15 -6.21 -31.59
N VAL A 239 -31.64 -6.08 -32.83
CA VAL A 239 -30.89 -6.35 -34.06
C VAL A 239 -30.10 -5.15 -34.59
N THR A 240 -30.25 -3.98 -33.97
CA THR A 240 -29.64 -2.73 -34.46
C THR A 240 -28.34 -2.43 -33.73
N ILE A 241 -27.26 -2.25 -34.48
CA ILE A 241 -25.96 -1.82 -33.93
C ILE A 241 -26.04 -0.33 -33.52
N ARG A 242 -25.69 -0.03 -32.26
CA ARG A 242 -25.67 1.34 -31.69
C ARG A 242 -24.27 1.94 -31.66
N SER A 243 -23.26 1.14 -31.32
CA SER A 243 -21.87 1.58 -31.26
C SER A 243 -20.92 0.42 -31.63
N LEU A 244 -19.75 0.77 -32.15
CA LEU A 244 -18.64 -0.15 -32.38
C LEU A 244 -17.38 0.56 -31.91
N VAL A 245 -16.68 -0.03 -30.95
CA VAL A 245 -15.38 0.45 -30.49
C VAL A 245 -14.35 -0.63 -30.77
N GLU A 246 -13.34 -0.31 -31.57
CA GLU A 246 -12.26 -1.24 -31.89
C GLU A 246 -11.26 -1.32 -30.74
N LYS A 247 -10.97 -2.54 -30.30
CA LYS A 247 -9.99 -2.84 -29.24
C LYS A 247 -10.09 -1.95 -28.00
N PRO A 248 -11.29 -1.78 -27.41
CA PRO A 248 -11.47 -0.91 -26.27
C PRO A 248 -10.68 -1.43 -25.07
N VAL A 249 -10.16 -0.49 -24.30
CA VAL A 249 -9.57 -0.75 -22.99
C VAL A 249 -10.62 -0.45 -21.93
N GLN A 250 -10.90 -1.44 -21.09
CA GLN A 250 -11.70 -1.25 -19.88
C GLN A 250 -10.76 -1.19 -18.68
N ALA A 251 -10.96 -0.20 -17.81
CA ALA A 251 -10.12 0.02 -16.65
C ALA A 251 -10.94 -0.11 -15.37
N PHE A 252 -10.43 -0.89 -14.41
CA PHE A 252 -11.09 -1.17 -13.13
C PHE A 252 -10.12 -1.01 -11.98
N PHE A 253 -10.56 -0.49 -10.85
CA PHE A 253 -9.80 -0.60 -9.61
C PHE A 253 -10.08 -1.95 -8.96
N VAL A 254 -9.04 -2.77 -8.83
CA VAL A 254 -9.12 -4.08 -8.17
C VAL A 254 -8.51 -4.02 -6.78
N ASN A 255 -8.97 -4.89 -5.89
CA ASN A 255 -8.44 -5.04 -4.54
C ASN A 255 -7.00 -5.55 -4.59
N ALA A 256 -6.08 -4.81 -4.01
CA ALA A 256 -4.65 -5.14 -4.01
C ALA A 256 -4.22 -6.02 -2.83
N GLY A 257 -5.15 -6.42 -1.94
CA GLY A 257 -4.86 -7.30 -0.80
C GLY A 257 -3.97 -6.65 0.27
N ILE A 258 -4.01 -5.33 0.39
CA ILE A 258 -3.30 -4.53 1.40
C ILE A 258 -4.31 -3.57 2.03
N TYR A 259 -4.36 -3.51 3.36
CA TYR A 259 -5.37 -2.75 4.09
C TYR A 259 -4.77 -2.09 5.33
N PHE A 260 -5.15 -0.85 5.62
CA PHE A 260 -5.10 -0.32 6.97
C PHE A 260 -6.48 -0.38 7.60
N VAL A 261 -6.56 -0.88 8.83
CA VAL A 261 -7.82 -1.09 9.54
C VAL A 261 -7.73 -0.50 10.93
N GLN A 262 -8.72 0.28 11.35
CA GLN A 262 -8.81 0.75 12.72
C GLN A 262 -9.21 -0.40 13.65
N LYS A 263 -8.57 -0.49 14.82
CA LYS A 263 -8.76 -1.58 15.78
C LYS A 263 -10.24 -1.78 16.19
N PRO A 264 -11.07 -0.73 16.40
CA PRO A 264 -12.50 -0.91 16.67
C PRO A 264 -13.23 -1.70 15.59
N VAL A 265 -12.84 -1.55 14.32
CA VAL A 265 -13.45 -2.22 13.17
C VAL A 265 -13.22 -3.74 13.21
N LEU A 266 -12.12 -4.19 13.81
CA LEU A 266 -11.80 -5.62 13.92
C LEU A 266 -12.80 -6.38 14.81
N SER A 267 -13.56 -5.67 15.66
CA SER A 267 -14.62 -6.26 16.48
C SER A 267 -15.81 -6.81 15.66
N HIS A 268 -15.95 -6.38 14.40
CA HIS A 268 -16.97 -6.91 13.49
C HIS A 268 -16.62 -8.29 12.93
N ILE A 269 -15.38 -8.75 13.09
CA ILE A 269 -14.92 -10.04 12.59
C ILE A 269 -15.38 -11.14 13.58
N PRO A 270 -16.21 -12.11 13.13
CA PRO A 270 -16.62 -13.22 13.98
C PRO A 270 -15.41 -14.09 14.33
N LYS A 271 -15.35 -14.54 15.58
CA LYS A 271 -14.30 -15.45 16.05
C LYS A 271 -14.53 -16.86 15.49
N GLU A 272 -13.44 -17.56 15.17
CA GLU A 272 -13.44 -18.98 14.80
C GLU A 272 -14.27 -19.34 13.55
N VAL A 273 -14.58 -18.36 12.69
CA VAL A 273 -15.31 -18.55 11.44
C VAL A 273 -14.46 -18.06 10.27
N SER A 274 -14.61 -18.70 9.12
CA SER A 274 -14.02 -18.20 7.87
C SER A 274 -14.62 -16.85 7.53
N TYR A 275 -13.77 -15.83 7.43
CA TYR A 275 -14.18 -14.46 7.16
C TYR A 275 -13.13 -13.79 6.29
N ASN A 276 -13.52 -13.04 5.27
CA ASN A 276 -12.61 -12.37 4.36
C ASN A 276 -12.56 -10.86 4.62
N MET A 277 -11.47 -10.22 4.20
CA MET A 277 -11.41 -8.75 4.19
C MET A 277 -12.52 -8.14 3.36
N THR A 278 -12.95 -8.80 2.27
CA THR A 278 -14.08 -8.33 1.46
C THR A 278 -15.38 -8.32 2.24
N ASP A 279 -15.59 -9.29 3.14
CA ASP A 279 -16.78 -9.37 3.98
C ASP A 279 -16.77 -8.23 5.01
N LEU A 280 -15.60 -7.93 5.60
CA LEU A 280 -15.41 -6.77 6.47
C LEU A 280 -15.73 -5.45 5.74
N VAL A 281 -15.20 -5.29 4.52
CA VAL A 281 -15.44 -4.11 3.69
C VAL A 281 -16.92 -3.95 3.37
N GLN A 282 -17.58 -5.01 2.91
CA GLN A 282 -19.02 -4.98 2.61
C GLN A 282 -19.85 -4.61 3.83
N ARG A 283 -19.50 -5.15 5.00
CA ARG A 283 -20.16 -4.81 6.25
C ARG A 283 -20.00 -3.34 6.62
N LEU A 284 -18.78 -2.81 6.56
CA LEU A 284 -18.54 -1.39 6.85
C LEU A 284 -19.30 -0.48 5.88
N LEU A 285 -19.34 -0.83 4.59
CA LEU A 285 -20.12 -0.08 3.61
C LEU A 285 -21.62 -0.09 3.93
N ALA A 286 -22.17 -1.24 4.36
CA ALA A 286 -23.57 -1.35 4.77
C ALA A 286 -23.87 -0.53 6.05
N GLU A 287 -22.91 -0.46 6.98
CA GLU A 287 -23.00 0.30 8.22
C GLU A 287 -22.61 1.79 8.05
N ARG A 288 -22.32 2.24 6.82
CA ARG A 288 -21.84 3.59 6.47
C ARG A 288 -20.52 3.99 7.14
N GLY A 289 -19.69 3.01 7.47
CA GLY A 289 -18.29 3.21 7.86
C GLY A 289 -17.47 3.86 6.74
N LYS A 290 -16.42 4.57 7.12
CA LYS A 290 -15.56 5.32 6.21
C LYS A 290 -14.50 4.42 5.58
N VAL A 291 -14.89 3.74 4.51
CA VAL A 291 -13.99 2.93 3.68
C VAL A 291 -13.39 3.79 2.56
N VAL A 292 -12.07 3.82 2.45
CA VAL A 292 -11.35 4.67 1.48
C VAL A 292 -10.44 3.84 0.58
N SER A 293 -10.35 4.21 -0.69
CA SER A 293 -9.44 3.60 -1.67
C SER A 293 -8.10 4.34 -1.70
N PHE A 294 -7.00 3.60 -1.63
CA PHE A 294 -5.64 4.08 -1.88
C PHE A 294 -5.12 3.49 -3.20
N PRO A 295 -5.12 4.26 -4.31
CA PRO A 295 -4.64 3.79 -5.60
C PRO A 295 -3.13 3.55 -5.57
N ILE A 296 -2.70 2.30 -5.71
CA ILE A 296 -1.30 1.89 -5.78
C ILE A 296 -0.78 2.11 -7.19
N ARG A 297 0.25 2.94 -7.31
CA ARG A 297 0.93 3.25 -8.58
C ARG A 297 2.25 2.50 -8.71
N GLU A 298 2.88 2.28 -7.57
CA GLU A 298 4.11 1.53 -7.40
C GLU A 298 3.98 0.08 -7.88
N TYR A 299 5.11 -0.62 -7.98
CA TYR A 299 5.12 -2.04 -8.32
C TYR A 299 4.21 -2.81 -7.37
N TRP A 300 3.37 -3.67 -7.92
CA TRP A 300 2.48 -4.57 -7.18
C TRP A 300 2.23 -5.81 -8.02
N LEU A 301 2.43 -6.98 -7.43
CA LEU A 301 2.18 -8.25 -8.06
C LEU A 301 1.69 -9.27 -7.03
N ASP A 302 0.50 -9.82 -7.25
CA ASP A 302 0.02 -11.04 -6.61
C ASP A 302 0.61 -12.25 -7.36
N ILE A 303 1.47 -13.02 -6.68
CA ILE A 303 2.06 -14.23 -7.26
C ILE A 303 1.04 -15.36 -7.18
N GLY A 304 -0.03 -15.31 -7.96
CA GLY A 304 -1.15 -16.25 -7.87
C GLY A 304 -0.96 -17.53 -8.67
N ARG A 305 -0.14 -17.49 -9.74
CA ARG A 305 0.04 -18.53 -10.74
C ARG A 305 1.51 -18.70 -11.12
N VAL A 306 1.83 -19.82 -11.77
CA VAL A 306 3.21 -20.13 -12.22
C VAL A 306 3.73 -19.09 -13.23
N SER A 307 2.85 -18.55 -14.09
CA SER A 307 3.19 -17.45 -14.99
C SER A 307 3.73 -16.24 -14.22
N ASP A 308 3.03 -15.84 -13.16
CA ASP A 308 3.34 -14.66 -12.36
C ASP A 308 4.69 -14.84 -11.67
N TYR A 309 4.94 -16.02 -11.11
CA TYR A 309 6.22 -16.37 -10.49
C TYR A 309 7.39 -16.35 -11.49
N ASN A 310 7.19 -16.87 -12.69
CA ASN A 310 8.22 -16.88 -13.73
C ASN A 310 8.54 -15.47 -14.25
N SER A 311 7.54 -14.61 -14.39
CA SER A 311 7.72 -13.20 -14.78
C SER A 311 8.63 -12.46 -13.80
N VAL A 312 8.43 -12.66 -12.49
CA VAL A 312 9.29 -12.08 -11.45
C VAL A 312 10.73 -12.58 -11.56
N ALA A 313 10.91 -13.89 -11.76
CA ALA A 313 12.24 -14.47 -11.88
C ALA A 313 13.03 -13.86 -13.06
N SER A 314 12.34 -13.56 -14.18
CA SER A 314 12.95 -12.85 -15.30
C SER A 314 13.27 -11.39 -15.00
N GLU A 315 12.32 -10.61 -14.43
CA GLU A 315 12.49 -9.17 -14.14
C GLU A 315 13.67 -8.89 -13.20
N TYR A 316 13.77 -9.68 -12.13
CA TYR A 316 14.86 -9.54 -11.17
C TYR A 316 16.19 -10.16 -11.63
N GLY A 317 16.15 -11.14 -12.55
CA GLY A 317 17.35 -11.69 -13.18
C GLY A 317 18.05 -10.68 -14.09
N SER A 318 17.28 -9.88 -14.83
CA SER A 318 17.79 -8.83 -15.73
C SER A 318 18.28 -7.57 -15.02
N SER A 319 17.84 -7.31 -13.79
CA SER A 319 18.19 -6.09 -13.03
C SER A 319 19.62 -6.12 -12.47
N ARG A 320 20.41 -7.18 -12.73
CA ARG A 320 21.81 -7.33 -12.30
C ARG A 320 22.86 -7.03 -13.37
N ASP A 321 22.46 -6.81 -14.63
CA ASP A 321 23.42 -6.68 -15.74
C ASP A 321 23.69 -5.23 -16.22
N ASP A 322 23.07 -4.21 -15.60
CA ASP A 322 23.26 -2.80 -15.98
C ASP A 322 24.11 -1.98 -14.96
N GLY A 323 24.90 -2.67 -14.14
CA GLY A 323 25.74 -2.07 -13.10
C GLY A 323 27.25 -2.10 -13.41
N SER A 324 27.66 -2.51 -14.61
CA SER A 324 29.08 -2.69 -14.95
C SER A 324 29.39 -2.35 -16.40
N ARG A 325 29.14 -1.10 -16.81
CA ARG A 325 29.96 -0.45 -17.84
C ARG A 325 30.30 0.97 -17.42
N GLU A 326 31.61 1.21 -17.43
CA GLU A 326 32.34 2.44 -17.07
C GLU A 326 31.83 3.70 -17.79
#